data_AF-A0A7X3LA22-F1
#
_entry.id   AF-A0A7X3LA22-F1
#
_cell.length_a   1.000
_cell.length_b   1.000
_cell.length_c   1.000
_cell.angle_alpha   90.00
_cell.angle_beta   90.00
_cell.angle_gamma   90.00
#
_symmetry.space_group_name_H-M   'P 1'
#
loop_
_entity.id
_entity.type
_entity.pdbx_description
1 polymer ?
#
loop_
_entity_poly.entity_id
_entity_poly.type
_entity_poly.pdbx_seq_one_letter_code
_entity_poly.pdbx_strand_id
1 'polypeptide(L)'
;MATLILRDDVLRARPVEDNPDLGRAIRTLPSDQPLVLRIEGRPLRFRKVVDAATGHPTDGVRPEPVDAEIWHDLQSRRGSMITVEPERPMPDPYLLSLSATLTEWNSPDDAAAYDGL
;
A
#
# COMPACT_ATOMS: atom_id res chain seq x y z
N MET A 1 -6.62 6.04 6.57
CA MET A 1 -5.75 7.21 6.71
C MET A 1 -4.68 6.94 7.75
N ALA A 2 -3.43 7.29 7.48
CA ALA A 2 -2.31 7.21 8.43
C ALA A 2 -1.56 8.56 8.45
N THR A 3 -1.07 8.99 9.60
CA THR A 3 -0.21 10.18 9.70
C THR A 3 1.22 9.74 9.95
N LEU A 4 2.17 10.21 9.15
CA LEU A 4 3.58 9.87 9.28
C LEU A 4 4.44 11.13 9.38
N ILE A 5 5.48 11.06 10.21
CA ILE A 5 6.54 12.05 10.23
C ILE A 5 7.62 11.63 9.23
N LEU A 6 7.86 12.46 8.22
CA LEU A 6 8.96 12.27 7.28
C LEU A 6 10.31 12.42 8.02
N ARG A 7 11.03 11.30 8.16
CA ARG A 7 12.37 11.25 8.78
C ARG A 7 13.44 10.61 7.91
N ASP A 8 13.06 9.59 7.14
CA ASP A 8 13.96 8.74 6.38
C ASP A 8 13.71 8.85 4.86
N ASP A 9 14.71 8.46 4.08
CA ASP A 9 14.57 8.33 2.63
C ASP A 9 13.67 7.17 2.21
N VAL A 10 13.51 6.21 3.12
CA VAL A 10 12.71 4.99 2.98
C VAL A 10 11.51 5.09 3.90
N LEU A 11 10.32 4.84 3.37
CA LEU A 11 9.11 4.75 4.18
C LEU A 11 9.10 3.38 4.87
N ARG A 12 9.20 3.37 6.20
CA ARG A 12 9.22 2.14 7.01
C ARG A 12 7.83 1.84 7.57
N ALA A 13 7.53 0.55 7.76
CA ALA A 13 6.28 0.10 8.38
C ALA A 13 6.16 0.44 9.88
N ARG A 14 7.28 0.63 10.59
CA ARG A 14 7.30 0.94 12.04
C ARG A 14 6.64 2.26 12.43
N PRO A 15 6.97 3.41 11.80
CA PRO A 15 6.36 4.69 12.15
C PRO A 15 4.89 4.84 11.73
N VAL A 16 4.27 3.81 11.14
CA VAL A 16 2.85 3.78 10.77
C VAL A 16 1.99 3.30 11.95
N GLU A 17 2.24 3.81 13.16
CA GLU A 17 1.55 3.35 14.39
C GLU A 17 0.04 3.60 14.34
N ASP A 18 -0.40 4.68 13.69
CA ASP A 18 -1.83 5.02 13.54
C ASP A 18 -2.54 4.21 12.44
N ASN A 19 -1.85 3.32 11.72
CA ASN A 19 -2.48 2.47 10.70
C ASN A 19 -1.83 1.08 10.61
N PRO A 20 -2.28 0.12 11.44
CA PRO A 20 -1.70 -1.22 11.49
C PRO A 20 -1.86 -1.98 10.18
N ASP A 21 -2.90 -1.70 9.40
CA ASP A 21 -3.15 -2.33 8.09
C ASP A 21 -2.11 -1.92 7.05
N LEU A 22 -1.79 -0.62 6.97
CA LEU A 22 -0.72 -0.11 6.09
C LEU A 22 0.65 -0.66 6.52
N GLY A 23 0.92 -0.73 7.82
CA GLY A 23 2.13 -1.37 8.34
C GLY A 23 2.22 -2.85 7.94
N ARG A 24 1.10 -3.60 8.02
CA ARG A 24 1.04 -4.99 7.56
C ARG A 24 1.23 -5.09 6.06
N ALA A 25 0.58 -4.24 5.27
CA ALA A 25 0.72 -4.17 3.81
C ALA A 25 2.19 -4.06 3.39
N ILE A 26 2.90 -3.11 4.00
CA ILE A 26 4.31 -2.87 3.72
C ILE A 26 5.10 -4.11 4.08
N ARG A 27 4.87 -4.74 5.24
CA ARG A 27 5.59 -5.97 5.66
C ARG A 27 5.34 -7.15 4.72
N THR A 28 4.11 -7.38 4.31
CA THR A 28 3.71 -8.53 3.47
C THR A 28 3.94 -8.31 1.97
N LEU A 29 4.35 -7.11 1.55
CA LEU A 29 4.61 -6.80 0.15
C LEU A 29 5.77 -7.68 -0.38
N PRO A 30 5.57 -8.45 -1.46
CA PRO A 30 6.63 -9.17 -2.14
C PRO A 30 7.74 -8.25 -2.65
N SER A 31 8.95 -8.78 -2.77
CA SER A 31 10.01 -8.12 -3.53
C SER A 31 9.54 -7.87 -4.98
N ASP A 32 9.93 -6.71 -5.53
CA ASP A 32 9.58 -6.24 -6.88
C ASP A 32 8.10 -5.90 -7.17
N GLN A 33 7.19 -6.05 -6.21
CA GLN A 33 5.82 -5.57 -6.40
C GLN A 33 5.71 -4.06 -6.12
N PRO A 34 5.13 -3.26 -7.04
CA PRO A 34 4.88 -1.85 -6.79
C PRO A 34 3.70 -1.69 -5.83
N LEU A 35 3.86 -0.78 -4.87
CA LEU A 35 2.85 -0.34 -3.93
C LEU A 35 2.53 1.13 -4.22
N VAL A 36 1.28 1.43 -4.55
CA VAL A 36 0.86 2.82 -4.75
C VAL A 36 0.26 3.36 -3.46
N LEU A 37 0.85 4.44 -2.96
CA LEU A 37 0.39 5.17 -1.79
C LEU A 37 -0.04 6.56 -2.19
N ARG A 38 -1.16 7.02 -1.65
CA ARG A 38 -1.64 8.38 -1.78
C ARG A 38 -1.07 9.21 -0.64
N ILE A 39 -0.15 10.11 -0.95
CA ILE A 39 0.48 11.03 -0.01
C ILE A 39 -0.09 12.43 -0.23
N GLU A 40 -0.71 13.03 0.79
CA GLU A 40 -1.39 14.34 0.66
C GLU A 40 -2.34 14.41 -0.56
N GLY A 41 -3.04 13.30 -0.86
CA GLY A 41 -3.94 13.21 -2.01
C GLY A 41 -3.28 12.86 -3.36
N ARG A 42 -1.94 12.81 -3.44
CA ARG A 42 -1.19 12.50 -4.66
C ARG A 42 -0.76 11.02 -4.69
N PRO A 43 -1.07 10.26 -5.75
CA PRO A 43 -0.59 8.89 -5.88
C PRO A 43 0.92 8.89 -6.16
N LEU A 44 1.68 8.13 -5.39
CA LEU A 44 3.11 7.92 -5.52
C LEU A 44 3.39 6.42 -5.49
N ARG A 45 4.27 5.96 -6.38
CA ARG A 45 4.67 4.56 -6.47
C ARG A 45 5.88 4.31 -5.62
N PHE A 46 5.80 3.25 -4.85
CA PHE A 46 6.86 2.75 -4.01
C PHE A 46 7.17 1.30 -4.35
N ARG A 47 8.41 0.89 -4.14
CA ARG A 47 8.86 -0.50 -4.29
C ARG A 47 9.48 -0.98 -2.99
N LYS A 48 9.23 -2.26 -2.67
CA LYS A 48 9.86 -2.94 -1.54
C LYS A 48 11.38 -2.84 -1.61
N VAL A 49 12.00 -2.43 -0.52
CA VAL A 49 13.45 -2.44 -0.38
C VAL A 49 13.89 -3.85 -0.01
N VAL A 50 14.81 -4.41 -0.78
CA VAL A 50 15.45 -5.69 -0.50
C VAL A 50 16.81 -5.40 0.13
N ASP A 51 17.11 -6.12 1.21
CA ASP A 51 18.41 -6.04 1.85
C ASP A 51 19.47 -6.69 0.95
N ALA A 52 20.49 -5.93 0.58
CA ALA A 52 21.51 -6.40 -0.36
C ALA A 52 22.45 -7.48 0.22
N ALA A 53 22.56 -7.57 1.55
CA ALA A 53 23.42 -8.54 2.23
C ALA A 53 22.72 -9.88 2.41
N THR A 54 21.40 -9.88 2.63
CA THR A 54 20.62 -11.09 2.92
C THR A 54 19.69 -11.50 1.78
N GLY A 55 19.43 -10.61 0.81
CA GLY A 55 18.46 -10.83 -0.26
C GLY A 55 17.01 -10.83 0.22
N HIS A 56 16.75 -10.56 1.50
CA HIS A 56 15.41 -10.60 2.06
C HIS A 56 14.70 -9.24 1.97
N PRO A 57 13.37 -9.22 1.74
CA PRO A 57 12.58 -8.00 1.79
C PRO A 57 12.63 -7.35 3.18
N THR A 58 12.92 -6.05 3.24
CA THR A 58 12.95 -5.27 4.49
C THR A 58 11.57 -4.71 4.83
N ASP A 59 11.40 -4.15 6.03
CA ASP A 59 10.17 -3.43 6.42
C ASP A 59 10.02 -2.04 5.77
N GLY A 60 10.78 -1.76 4.71
CA GLY A 60 10.83 -0.45 4.04
C GLY A 60 10.40 -0.50 2.58
N VAL A 61 9.84 0.60 2.11
CA VAL A 61 9.59 0.86 0.69
C VAL A 61 10.28 2.16 0.27
N ARG A 62 10.82 2.18 -0.94
CA ARG A 62 11.47 3.35 -1.56
C ARG A 62 10.60 3.88 -2.71
N PRO A 63 10.57 5.18 -3.00
CA PRO A 63 9.88 5.68 -4.18
C PRO A 63 10.46 5.06 -5.46
N GLU A 64 9.62 4.83 -6.45
CA GLU A 64 10.10 4.50 -7.79
C GLU A 64 10.77 5.73 -8.44
N PRO A 65 11.71 5.55 -9.38
CA PRO A 65 12.44 6.66 -10.01
C PRO A 65 11.54 7.75 -10.61
N VAL A 66 10.36 7.35 -11.12
CA VAL A 66 9.36 8.27 -11.69
C VAL A 66 8.77 9.24 -10.67
N ASP A 67 8.73 8.83 -9.40
CA ASP A 67 8.12 9.55 -8.28
C ASP A 67 9.17 10.02 -7.26
N ALA A 68 10.45 9.77 -7.52
CA ALA A 68 11.55 10.04 -6.61
C ALA A 68 11.74 11.54 -6.37
N GLU A 69 11.55 12.38 -7.39
CA GLU A 69 11.66 13.83 -7.28
C GLU A 69 10.54 14.41 -6.39
N ILE A 70 9.30 13.95 -6.58
CA ILE A 70 8.15 14.37 -5.76
C ILE A 70 8.36 13.93 -4.31
N TRP A 71 8.86 12.71 -4.10
CA TRP A 71 9.19 12.22 -2.76
C TRP A 71 10.31 13.04 -2.11
N HIS A 72 11.33 13.42 -2.88
CA HIS A 72 12.43 14.27 -2.40
C HIS A 72 11.95 15.67 -2.02
N ASP A 73 11.06 16.26 -2.81
CA ASP A 73 10.41 17.54 -2.49
C ASP A 73 9.59 17.44 -1.20
N LEU A 74 8.85 16.35 -0.99
CA LEU A 74 8.15 16.10 0.26
C LEU A 74 9.13 15.98 1.44
N GLN A 75 10.28 15.33 1.24
CA GLN A 75 11.34 15.25 2.25
C GLN A 75 12.03 16.59 2.54
N SER A 76 12.01 17.56 1.64
CA SER A 76 12.50 18.92 1.96
C SER A 76 11.73 19.52 3.15
N ARG A 77 10.51 19.04 3.39
CA ARG A 77 9.66 19.34 4.55
C ARG A 77 9.84 18.35 5.72
N ARG A 78 11.00 17.68 5.83
CA ARG A 78 11.35 16.73 6.90
C ARG A 78 10.95 17.27 8.28
N GLY A 79 10.32 16.41 9.09
CA GLY A 79 9.71 16.80 10.37
C GLY A 79 8.25 17.23 10.29
N SER A 80 7.69 17.42 9.09
CA SER A 80 6.25 17.63 8.92
C SER A 80 5.46 16.33 9.01
N MET A 81 4.24 16.42 9.54
CA MET A 81 3.24 15.36 9.47
C MET A 81 2.63 15.35 8.07
N ILE A 82 2.70 14.20 7.40
CA ILE A 82 2.03 13.96 6.12
C ILE A 82 0.97 12.88 6.27
N THR A 83 -0.11 13.04 5.50
CA THR A 83 -1.17 12.03 5.40
C THR A 83 -0.79 11.00 4.33
N VAL A 84 -0.84 9.73 4.71
CA VAL A 84 -0.53 8.59 3.85
C VAL A 84 -1.71 7.62 3.85
N GLU A 85 -2.14 7.22 2.66
CA GLU A 85 -3.24 6.28 2.47
C GLU A 85 -2.91 5.27 1.36
N PRO A 86 -3.36 4.01 1.44
CA PRO A 86 -3.27 3.12 0.29
C PRO A 86 -4.18 3.63 -0.84
N GLU A 87 -3.72 3.56 -2.10
CA GLU A 87 -4.48 4.08 -3.24
C GLU A 87 -5.82 3.37 -3.44
N ARG A 88 -5.83 2.06 -3.18
CA ARG A 88 -7.01 1.19 -3.13
C ARG A 88 -7.26 0.75 -1.70
N PRO A 89 -8.52 0.65 -1.24
CA PRO A 89 -8.81 -0.04 0.00
C PRO A 89 -8.22 -1.44 -0.09
N MET A 90 -7.40 -1.82 0.90
CA MET A 90 -6.93 -3.20 0.97
C MET A 90 -8.15 -4.10 1.10
N PRO A 91 -8.22 -5.20 0.34
CA PRO A 91 -9.34 -6.12 0.47
C PRO A 91 -9.37 -6.65 1.90
N ASP A 92 -10.47 -6.40 2.59
CA ASP A 92 -10.65 -6.82 3.98
C ASP A 92 -10.58 -8.35 4.03
N PRO A 93 -9.71 -8.95 4.86
CA PRO A 93 -9.60 -10.40 4.98
C PRO A 93 -10.93 -11.07 5.37
N TYR A 94 -11.81 -10.36 6.09
CA TYR A 94 -13.17 -10.82 6.38
C TYR A 94 -14.02 -10.90 5.10
N LEU A 95 -14.00 -9.88 4.25
CA LEU A 95 -14.73 -9.88 2.96
C LEU A 95 -14.19 -10.93 1.98
N LEU A 96 -12.87 -11.17 1.96
CA LEU A 96 -12.27 -12.25 1.17
C LEU A 96 -12.69 -13.63 1.67
N SER A 97 -12.77 -13.81 2.99
CA SER A 97 -13.20 -15.08 3.59
C SER A 97 -14.71 -15.32 3.39
N LEU A 98 -15.52 -14.25 3.45
CA LEU A 98 -16.97 -14.30 3.24
C LEU A 98 -17.34 -14.56 1.77
N SER A 99 -16.63 -13.92 0.83
CA SER A 99 -16.84 -14.17 -0.60
C SER A 99 -16.46 -15.59 -1.02
N ALA A 100 -15.46 -16.19 -0.38
CA ALA A 100 -15.08 -17.58 -0.60
C ALA A 100 -16.12 -18.60 -0.07
N THR A 101 -16.97 -18.23 0.89
CA THR A 101 -18.06 -19.07 1.40
C THR A 101 -19.41 -18.83 0.71
N LEU A 102 -19.54 -17.76 -0.07
CA LEU A 102 -20.75 -17.42 -0.84
C LEU A 102 -20.72 -17.97 -2.28
N THR A 103 -20.08 -19.13 -2.50
CA THR A 103 -19.94 -19.76 -3.83
C THR A 103 -21.29 -20.09 -4.49
N GLU A 104 -22.37 -20.27 -3.71
CA GLU A 104 -23.73 -20.51 -4.24
C GLU A 104 -24.36 -19.28 -4.92
N TRP A 105 -23.89 -18.05 -4.64
CA TRP A 105 -24.40 -16.81 -5.25
C TRP A 105 -23.58 -16.34 -6.47
N ASN A 106 -22.51 -17.07 -6.82
CA ASN A 106 -21.70 -16.85 -8.02
C ASN A 106 -21.99 -17.93 -9.08
N SER A 107 -23.24 -18.40 -9.13
CA SER A 107 -23.71 -19.28 -10.20
C SER A 107 -23.68 -18.53 -11.53
N PRO A 108 -23.28 -19.17 -12.64
CA PRO A 108 -23.34 -18.55 -13.98
C PRO A 108 -24.76 -18.10 -14.38
N ASP A 109 -25.82 -18.59 -13.71
CA ASP A 109 -27.19 -18.11 -13.90
C ASP A 109 -27.41 -16.65 -13.45
N ASP A 110 -26.72 -16.18 -12.39
CA ASP A 110 -26.87 -14.80 -11.89
C ASP A 110 -26.13 -13.77 -12.76
N ALA A 111 -25.09 -14.19 -13.50
CA ALA A 111 -24.36 -13.34 -14.44
C ALA A 111 -25.23 -12.92 -15.64
N ALA A 112 -26.20 -13.74 -16.04
CA ALA A 112 -27.11 -13.45 -17.15
C ALA A 112 -28.17 -12.38 -16.81
N ALA A 113 -28.43 -12.13 -15.53
CA ALA A 113 -29.43 -11.14 -15.09
C ALA A 113 -28.93 -9.69 -15.19
N TYR A 114 -27.61 -9.46 -15.22
CA TYR A 114 -27.00 -8.14 -15.18
C TYR A 114 -26.25 -7.74 -16.46
N ASP A 115 -26.11 -8.62 -17.44
CA ASP A 115 -25.38 -8.34 -18.70
C ASP A 115 -26.19 -7.48 -19.71
N GLY A 116 -27.39 -7.01 -19.29
CA GLY A 116 -28.32 -6.26 -20.14
C GLY A 116 -28.89 -4.97 -19.54
N LEU A 117 -28.27 -4.41 -18.49
CA LEU A 117 -28.64 -3.10 -17.90
C LEU A 117 -27.60 -2.01 -18.20
#